data_AF-A0A7V8D9S3-F1
#
_entry.id   AF-A0A7V8D9S3-F1
#
_cell.length_a   1.000
_cell.length_b   1.000
_cell.length_c   1.000
_cell.angle_alpha   90.00
_cell.angle_beta   90.00
_cell.angle_gamma   90.00
#
_symmetry.space_group_name_H-M   'P 1'
#
loop_
_entity.id
_entity.type
_entity.pdbx_description
1 polymer ?
#
loop_
_entity_poly.entity_id
_entity_poly.type
_entity_poly.pdbx_seq_one_letter_code
_entity_poly.pdbx_strand_id
1 'polypeptide(L)'
;EPDELAQAAKIAQEYGYDELNLNVGCPSKRVRSGAFGACLMLEPELVGDCLQAMREAVTIPVTIKHRIGVDGQNPRETLLPFVEYLAGRGTDTFIIHARKAILKGLTPKENRDIPPLDYPLVHAIKAEFPHLNIILNGGIHSLEQGRREMRDLDGIMLGRAAYRYPDILGQVDNMFFGDSHIVTPFEAFAAYRPYVVEQLAKKVPLHAMTKHMLGMFKGHKGASAFRRILGEQTVPRETGIEVYDRAMEAIEAEMGVGV
;
A
#
# COMPACT_ATOMS: atom_id res chain seq x y z
N GLU A 1 -18.73 13.51 2.72
CA GLU A 1 -19.84 13.33 3.68
C GLU A 1 -20.24 11.85 3.84
N PRO A 2 -20.94 11.46 4.92
CA PRO A 2 -21.37 10.08 5.16
C PRO A 2 -22.22 9.48 4.03
N ASP A 3 -23.23 10.20 3.52
CA ASP A 3 -24.12 9.70 2.47
C ASP A 3 -23.39 9.44 1.14
N GLU A 4 -22.45 10.31 0.78
CA GLU A 4 -21.62 10.14 -0.43
C GLU A 4 -20.71 8.92 -0.30
N LEU A 5 -20.14 8.68 0.89
CA LEU A 5 -19.31 7.51 1.15
C LEU A 5 -20.14 6.22 1.13
N ALA A 6 -21.37 6.23 1.64
CA ALA A 6 -22.30 5.11 1.53
C ALA A 6 -22.63 4.78 0.06
N GLN A 7 -22.85 5.80 -0.78
CA GLN A 7 -23.05 5.59 -2.21
C GLN A 7 -21.80 5.03 -2.89
N ALA A 8 -20.62 5.59 -2.60
CA ALA A 8 -19.35 5.10 -3.13
C ALA A 8 -19.06 3.66 -2.69
N ALA A 9 -19.43 3.30 -1.46
CA ALA A 9 -19.29 1.96 -0.91
C ALA A 9 -20.13 0.93 -1.69
N LYS A 10 -21.40 1.25 -1.99
CA LYS A 10 -22.27 0.38 -2.81
C LYS A 10 -21.69 0.15 -4.19
N ILE A 11 -21.24 1.22 -4.85
CA ILE A 11 -20.61 1.13 -6.18
C ILE A 11 -19.38 0.22 -6.10
N ALA A 12 -18.49 0.43 -5.13
CA ALA A 12 -17.31 -0.42 -4.98
C ALA A 12 -17.69 -1.90 -4.74
N GLN A 13 -18.68 -2.19 -3.90
CA GLN A 13 -19.14 -3.56 -3.74
C GLN A 13 -19.71 -4.16 -5.03
N GLU A 14 -20.49 -3.40 -5.81
CA GLU A 14 -21.01 -3.83 -7.11
C GLU A 14 -19.90 -4.12 -8.14
N TYR A 15 -18.77 -3.42 -8.02
CA TYR A 15 -17.56 -3.71 -8.81
C TYR A 15 -16.80 -4.96 -8.34
N GLY A 16 -17.18 -5.55 -7.20
CA GLY A 16 -16.61 -6.80 -6.70
C GLY A 16 -15.39 -6.65 -5.79
N TYR A 17 -15.22 -5.50 -5.12
CA TYR A 17 -14.18 -5.36 -4.10
C TYR A 17 -14.50 -6.22 -2.85
N ASP A 18 -13.47 -6.83 -2.26
CA ASP A 18 -13.61 -7.66 -1.05
C ASP A 18 -13.63 -6.86 0.26
N GLU A 19 -13.14 -5.62 0.25
CA GLU A 19 -13.03 -4.74 1.42
C GLU A 19 -13.09 -3.27 0.98
N LEU A 20 -13.65 -2.41 1.83
CA LEU A 20 -13.57 -0.94 1.70
C LEU A 20 -12.71 -0.34 2.80
N ASN A 21 -11.69 0.43 2.43
CA ASN A 21 -10.81 1.11 3.39
C ASN A 21 -10.98 2.63 3.34
N LEU A 22 -11.42 3.24 4.45
CA LEU A 22 -11.55 4.69 4.56
C LEU A 22 -10.19 5.35 4.84
N ASN A 23 -9.83 6.33 4.01
CA ASN A 23 -8.59 7.08 4.14
C ASN A 23 -8.72 8.24 5.14
N VAL A 24 -8.06 8.09 6.29
CA VAL A 24 -7.92 9.10 7.35
C VAL A 24 -6.42 9.40 7.60
N GLY A 25 -5.57 9.21 6.58
CA GLY A 25 -4.11 9.27 6.73
C GLY A 25 -3.35 10.15 5.72
N CYS A 26 -4.03 10.65 4.68
CA CYS A 26 -3.40 11.44 3.63
C CYS A 26 -3.10 12.88 4.09
N PRO A 27 -1.84 13.37 4.04
CA PRO A 27 -1.49 14.74 4.43
C PRO A 27 -1.42 15.72 3.25
N SER A 28 -2.03 15.40 2.10
CA SER A 28 -1.86 16.23 0.88
C SER A 28 -2.48 17.63 1.02
N LYS A 29 -2.08 18.59 0.17
CA LYS A 29 -2.69 19.92 0.20
C LYS A 29 -4.18 19.90 -0.21
N ARG A 30 -4.58 18.97 -1.08
CA ARG A 30 -5.96 18.81 -1.59
C ARG A 30 -6.94 18.28 -0.53
N VAL A 31 -6.41 17.60 0.49
CA VAL A 31 -7.15 17.08 1.66
C VAL A 31 -7.75 18.22 2.49
N ARG A 32 -7.02 19.33 2.65
CA ARG A 32 -7.48 20.47 3.47
C ARG A 32 -8.63 21.25 2.86
N SER A 33 -8.71 21.31 1.54
CA SER A 33 -9.78 22.00 0.83
C SER A 33 -11.04 21.15 0.64
N GLY A 34 -10.93 19.82 0.79
CA GLY A 34 -12.02 18.88 0.57
C GLY A 34 -12.47 18.10 1.80
N ALA A 35 -11.93 18.40 2.99
CA ALA A 35 -12.28 17.75 4.26
C ALA A 35 -12.21 16.20 4.24
N PHE A 36 -11.15 15.63 3.66
CA PHE A 36 -10.92 14.17 3.64
C PHE A 36 -9.47 13.85 3.98
N GLY A 37 -9.14 12.66 4.49
CA GLY A 37 -7.76 12.28 4.81
C GLY A 37 -7.34 12.67 6.23
N ALA A 38 -6.05 13.02 6.45
CA ALA A 38 -5.49 13.12 7.79
C ALA A 38 -6.13 14.20 8.69
N CYS A 39 -6.75 15.24 8.12
CA CYS A 39 -7.46 16.25 8.93
C CYS A 39 -8.64 15.66 9.71
N LEU A 40 -9.25 14.57 9.21
CA LEU A 40 -10.35 13.88 9.89
C LEU A 40 -9.94 13.23 11.22
N MET A 41 -8.63 13.11 11.51
CA MET A 41 -8.15 12.73 12.85
C MET A 41 -8.52 13.73 13.96
N LEU A 42 -8.95 14.94 13.58
CA LEU A 42 -9.48 15.95 14.50
C LEU A 42 -11.00 15.81 14.71
N GLU A 43 -11.67 14.97 13.93
CA GLU A 43 -13.13 14.86 13.86
C GLU A 43 -13.56 13.39 14.00
N PRO A 44 -13.27 12.72 15.13
CA PRO A 44 -13.58 11.29 15.32
C PRO A 44 -15.06 10.97 15.16
N GLU A 45 -15.96 11.88 15.56
CA GLU A 45 -17.41 11.72 15.41
C GLU A 45 -17.81 11.60 13.94
N LEU A 46 -17.33 12.52 13.09
CA LEU A 46 -17.56 12.50 11.65
C LEU A 46 -16.97 11.23 11.00
N VAL A 47 -15.77 10.81 11.41
CA VAL A 47 -15.17 9.55 10.93
C VAL A 47 -16.06 8.36 11.31
N GLY A 48 -16.57 8.34 12.54
CA GLY A 48 -17.51 7.32 13.00
C GLY A 48 -18.80 7.29 12.18
N ASP A 49 -19.38 8.44 11.87
CA ASP A 49 -20.59 8.57 11.05
C ASP A 49 -20.34 8.07 9.63
N CYS A 50 -19.19 8.43 9.04
CA CYS A 50 -18.79 7.97 7.72
C CYS A 50 -18.62 6.45 7.66
N LEU A 51 -17.90 5.88 8.62
CA LEU A 51 -17.69 4.43 8.68
C LEU A 51 -18.99 3.66 8.94
N GLN A 52 -19.88 4.20 9.79
CA GLN A 52 -21.19 3.60 10.02
C GLN A 52 -22.04 3.62 8.75
N ALA A 53 -22.16 4.76 8.08
CA ALA A 53 -22.93 4.89 6.85
C ALA A 53 -22.41 3.95 5.74
N MET A 54 -21.08 3.81 5.62
CA MET A 54 -20.48 2.84 4.71
C MET A 54 -20.84 1.40 5.07
N ARG A 55 -20.74 1.00 6.34
CA ARG A 55 -21.07 -0.36 6.80
C ARG A 55 -22.54 -0.70 6.61
N GLU A 56 -23.44 0.23 6.89
CA GLU A 56 -24.89 0.02 6.70
C GLU A 56 -25.26 -0.12 5.22
N ALA A 57 -24.41 0.39 4.33
CA ALA A 57 -24.64 0.38 2.89
C ALA A 57 -24.18 -0.91 2.18
N VAL A 58 -23.33 -1.72 2.81
CA VAL A 58 -22.62 -2.86 2.18
C VAL A 58 -22.54 -4.07 3.11
N THR A 59 -22.16 -5.22 2.57
CA THR A 59 -21.97 -6.47 3.32
C THR A 59 -20.51 -6.88 3.48
N ILE A 60 -19.60 -6.28 2.69
CA ILE A 60 -18.15 -6.49 2.79
C ILE A 60 -17.55 -5.67 3.96
N PRO A 61 -16.40 -6.08 4.52
CA PRO A 61 -15.74 -5.35 5.59
C PRO A 61 -15.43 -3.89 5.23
N VAL A 62 -15.62 -3.00 6.21
CA VAL A 62 -15.24 -1.58 6.11
C VAL A 62 -14.21 -1.27 7.18
N THR A 63 -13.00 -0.92 6.75
CA THR A 63 -11.82 -0.72 7.59
C THR A 63 -11.33 0.73 7.51
N ILE A 64 -10.39 1.11 8.36
CA ILE A 64 -9.81 2.46 8.37
C ILE A 64 -8.30 2.41 8.24
N LYS A 65 -7.74 3.36 7.47
CA LYS A 65 -6.30 3.65 7.45
C LYS A 65 -6.01 5.07 7.88
N HIS A 66 -5.29 5.22 8.99
CA HIS A 66 -4.97 6.53 9.57
C HIS A 66 -3.49 6.66 9.94
N ARG A 67 -3.15 7.79 10.57
CA ARG A 67 -1.84 8.11 11.15
C ARG A 67 -1.92 8.03 12.67
N ILE A 68 -0.81 8.17 13.39
CA ILE A 68 -0.85 8.25 14.86
C ILE A 68 -1.32 9.62 15.40
N GLY A 69 -1.54 10.60 14.53
CA GLY A 69 -2.02 11.94 14.90
C GLY A 69 -1.61 13.00 13.89
N VAL A 70 -2.10 14.23 14.08
CA VAL A 70 -1.76 15.40 13.25
C VAL A 70 -1.06 16.52 14.03
N ASP A 71 -0.75 17.64 13.37
CA ASP A 71 -0.23 18.86 13.99
C ASP A 71 -1.03 19.26 15.24
N GLY A 72 -0.35 19.67 16.31
CA GLY A 72 -0.97 20.11 17.55
C GLY A 72 -1.49 19.00 18.49
N GLN A 73 -1.60 17.76 18.02
CA GLN A 73 -1.98 16.62 18.88
C GLN A 73 -0.76 15.97 19.56
N ASN A 74 -0.91 15.50 20.79
CA ASN A 74 -0.02 14.49 21.37
C ASN A 74 -0.57 13.09 21.04
N PRO A 75 0.09 12.29 20.18
CA PRO A 75 -0.38 10.95 19.82
C PRO A 75 -0.67 10.04 21.01
N ARG A 76 0.10 10.16 22.10
CA ARG A 76 -0.06 9.32 23.30
C ARG A 76 -1.34 9.60 24.07
N GLU A 77 -1.90 10.80 23.90
CA GLU A 77 -3.15 11.22 24.55
C GLU A 77 -4.35 11.10 23.61
N THR A 78 -4.12 11.18 22.30
CA THR A 78 -5.19 11.34 21.30
C THR A 78 -5.50 10.07 20.52
N LEU A 79 -4.53 9.16 20.33
CA LEU A 79 -4.72 7.97 19.50
C LEU A 79 -5.63 6.94 20.16
N LEU A 80 -5.45 6.69 21.46
CA LEU A 80 -6.26 5.70 22.19
C LEU A 80 -7.75 6.10 22.20
N PRO A 81 -8.15 7.33 22.62
CA PRO A 81 -9.56 7.73 22.54
C PRO A 81 -10.13 7.72 21.13
N PHE A 82 -9.32 8.03 20.11
CA PHE A 82 -9.73 7.95 18.71
C PHE A 82 -10.07 6.51 18.30
N VAL A 83 -9.19 5.56 18.63
CA VAL A 83 -9.42 4.13 18.33
C VAL A 83 -10.59 3.59 19.15
N GLU A 84 -10.65 3.89 20.45
CA GLU A 84 -11.73 3.47 21.35
C GLU A 84 -13.10 3.93 20.82
N TYR A 85 -13.21 5.20 20.44
CA TYR A 85 -14.45 5.77 19.90
C TYR A 85 -14.91 5.05 18.63
N LEU A 86 -14.00 4.82 17.67
CA LEU A 86 -14.34 4.17 16.41
C LEU A 86 -14.62 2.67 16.58
N ALA A 87 -13.93 2.01 17.50
CA ALA A 87 -14.16 0.61 17.88
C ALA A 87 -15.54 0.44 18.54
N GLY A 88 -15.90 1.35 19.45
CA GLY A 88 -17.23 1.39 20.05
C GLY A 88 -18.37 1.59 19.05
N ARG A 89 -18.06 2.06 17.84
CA ARG A 89 -19.02 2.19 16.72
C ARG A 89 -18.96 1.03 15.73
N GLY A 90 -18.23 -0.04 16.04
CA GLY A 90 -18.18 -1.27 15.24
C GLY A 90 -17.07 -1.31 14.19
N THR A 91 -16.04 -0.46 14.30
CA THR A 91 -14.83 -0.60 13.47
C THR A 91 -13.88 -1.58 14.13
N ASP A 92 -13.53 -2.67 13.47
CA ASP A 92 -12.67 -3.73 14.05
C ASP A 92 -11.23 -3.71 13.52
N THR A 93 -10.98 -3.11 12.36
CA THR A 93 -9.70 -3.18 11.65
C THR A 93 -9.10 -1.79 11.42
N PHE A 94 -7.87 -1.61 11.92
CA PHE A 94 -7.14 -0.35 11.90
C PHE A 94 -5.75 -0.53 11.27
N ILE A 95 -5.53 0.16 10.15
CA ILE A 95 -4.23 0.23 9.50
C ILE A 95 -3.54 1.52 9.93
N ILE A 96 -2.53 1.41 10.80
CA ILE A 96 -1.92 2.58 11.45
C ILE A 96 -0.57 2.89 10.81
N HIS A 97 -0.51 4.00 10.07
CA HIS A 97 0.80 4.57 9.72
C HIS A 97 1.44 5.17 10.96
N ALA A 98 2.54 4.59 11.43
CA ALA A 98 3.21 4.92 12.68
C ALA A 98 3.94 6.29 12.69
N ARG A 99 3.56 7.24 11.86
CA ARG A 99 4.10 8.62 11.83
C ARG A 99 2.95 9.60 11.97
N LYS A 100 3.20 10.74 12.62
CA LYS A 100 2.25 11.86 12.55
C LYS A 100 2.10 12.36 11.10
N ALA A 101 0.97 13.01 10.82
CA ALA A 101 0.76 13.79 9.61
C ALA A 101 0.93 15.27 9.94
N ILE A 102 1.99 15.87 9.41
CA ILE A 102 2.23 17.31 9.48
C ILE A 102 1.51 17.96 8.32
N LEU A 103 0.40 18.63 8.62
CA LEU A 103 -0.51 19.19 7.63
C LEU A 103 0.05 20.50 7.04
N LYS A 104 0.83 21.28 7.80
CA LYS A 104 1.41 22.56 7.36
C LYS A 104 2.94 22.46 7.16
N GLY A 105 3.43 23.04 6.08
CA GLY A 105 4.88 23.19 5.84
C GLY A 105 5.58 21.99 5.20
N LEU A 106 5.00 20.79 5.22
CA LEU A 106 5.61 19.61 4.58
C LEU A 106 4.84 19.12 3.35
N THR A 107 5.57 18.63 2.36
CA THR A 107 5.02 17.87 1.22
C THR A 107 4.58 16.46 1.65
N PRO A 108 3.77 15.76 0.85
CA PRO A 108 3.43 14.35 1.12
C PRO A 108 4.62 13.41 1.19
N LYS A 109 5.71 13.72 0.46
CA LYS A 109 6.96 12.94 0.50
C LYS A 109 7.64 13.11 1.86
N GLU A 110 7.89 14.36 2.25
CA GLU A 110 8.51 14.69 3.54
C GLU A 110 7.69 14.17 4.71
N ASN A 111 6.36 14.20 4.63
CA ASN A 111 5.48 13.62 5.65
C ASN A 111 5.68 12.11 5.90
N ARG A 112 6.29 11.39 4.97
CA ARG A 112 6.59 9.96 5.12
C ARG A 112 8.04 9.69 5.57
N ASP A 113 8.85 10.74 5.68
CA ASP A 113 10.30 10.65 5.92
C ASP A 113 10.77 11.48 7.13
N ILE A 114 10.15 12.62 7.43
CA ILE A 114 10.55 13.55 8.50
C ILE A 114 9.94 13.20 9.88
N PRO A 115 8.60 13.12 10.08
CA PRO A 115 8.05 12.92 11.43
C PRO A 115 8.41 11.53 11.94
N PRO A 116 9.00 11.34 13.13
CA PRO A 116 9.56 10.05 13.53
C PRO A 116 8.51 8.92 13.53
N LEU A 117 9.00 7.69 13.34
CA LEU A 117 8.19 6.49 13.51
C LEU A 117 8.01 6.21 15.01
N ASP A 118 6.81 5.80 15.42
CA ASP A 118 6.51 5.35 16.78
C ASP A 118 5.76 4.00 16.70
N TYR A 119 6.49 2.93 16.38
CA TYR A 119 5.95 1.56 16.45
C TYR A 119 5.51 1.16 17.86
N PRO A 120 6.23 1.50 18.95
CA PRO A 120 5.79 1.19 20.30
C PRO A 120 4.38 1.71 20.60
N LEU A 121 4.00 2.88 20.09
CA LEU A 121 2.64 3.39 20.23
C LEU A 121 1.59 2.50 19.53
N VAL A 122 1.90 1.96 18.35
CA VAL A 122 0.99 1.02 17.64
C VAL A 122 0.81 -0.28 18.44
N HIS A 123 1.89 -0.82 19.01
CA HIS A 123 1.80 -1.99 19.91
C HIS A 123 1.00 -1.68 21.18
N ALA A 124 1.13 -0.48 21.75
CA ALA A 124 0.33 -0.08 22.90
C ALA A 124 -1.18 -0.08 22.57
N ILE A 125 -1.56 0.32 21.35
CA ILE A 125 -2.96 0.21 20.89
C ILE A 125 -3.41 -1.26 20.81
N LYS A 126 -2.59 -2.17 20.25
CA LYS A 126 -2.93 -3.60 20.20
C LYS A 126 -3.05 -4.21 21.60
N ALA A 127 -2.19 -3.83 22.53
CA ALA A 127 -2.23 -4.28 23.92
C ALA A 127 -3.51 -3.83 24.64
N GLU A 128 -3.96 -2.60 24.40
CA GLU A 128 -5.21 -2.06 24.96
C GLU A 128 -6.44 -2.72 24.33
N PHE A 129 -6.40 -2.95 23.01
CA PHE A 129 -7.52 -3.50 22.25
C PHE A 129 -7.15 -4.83 21.57
N PRO A 130 -6.95 -5.92 22.33
CA PRO A 130 -6.48 -7.19 21.79
C PRO A 130 -7.46 -7.83 20.79
N HIS A 131 -8.74 -7.48 20.89
CA HIS A 131 -9.82 -7.94 20.02
C HIS A 131 -9.86 -7.25 18.65
N LEU A 132 -9.15 -6.13 18.46
CA LEU A 132 -9.07 -5.41 17.19
C LEU A 132 -7.97 -5.99 16.30
N ASN A 133 -8.17 -5.87 14.99
CA ASN A 133 -7.19 -6.19 13.96
C ASN A 133 -6.32 -4.95 13.67
N ILE A 134 -5.11 -4.92 14.22
CA ILE A 134 -4.18 -3.79 14.12
C ILE A 134 -3.06 -4.11 13.13
N ILE A 135 -2.99 -3.34 12.05
CA ILE A 135 -2.03 -3.53 10.96
C ILE A 135 -1.01 -2.38 10.96
N LEU A 136 0.27 -2.72 11.12
CA LEU A 136 1.35 -1.73 11.15
C LEU A 136 1.72 -1.23 9.76
N ASN A 137 1.91 0.09 9.62
CA ASN A 137 2.39 0.70 8.39
C ASN A 137 3.45 1.79 8.61
N GLY A 138 4.28 1.97 7.59
CA GLY A 138 5.24 3.07 7.47
C GLY A 138 6.65 2.66 7.88
N GLY A 139 7.66 2.97 7.06
CA GLY A 139 9.08 2.70 7.42
C GLY A 139 9.54 1.24 7.33
N ILE A 140 8.69 0.33 6.82
CA ILE A 140 9.05 -1.07 6.57
C ILE A 140 9.70 -1.18 5.19
N HIS A 141 10.95 -1.64 5.15
CA HIS A 141 11.81 -1.68 3.98
C HIS A 141 12.08 -3.09 3.44
N SER A 142 11.85 -4.13 4.24
CA SER A 142 11.95 -5.53 3.85
C SER A 142 10.91 -6.39 4.58
N LEU A 143 10.71 -7.63 4.12
CA LEU A 143 9.81 -8.57 4.78
C LEU A 143 10.36 -9.06 6.13
N GLU A 144 11.67 -9.17 6.28
CA GLU A 144 12.29 -9.56 7.56
C GLU A 144 12.11 -8.47 8.61
N GLN A 145 12.27 -7.20 8.21
CA GLN A 145 11.89 -6.08 9.07
C GLN A 145 10.40 -6.17 9.39
N GLY A 146 9.55 -6.33 8.38
CA GLY A 146 8.11 -6.48 8.58
C GLY A 146 7.74 -7.53 9.61
N ARG A 147 8.26 -8.76 9.45
CA ARG A 147 8.06 -9.89 10.36
C ARG A 147 8.55 -9.59 11.78
N ARG A 148 9.71 -8.94 11.92
CA ARG A 148 10.25 -8.56 13.23
C ARG A 148 9.39 -7.50 13.92
N GLU A 149 8.91 -6.50 13.19
CA GLU A 149 8.11 -5.41 13.77
C GLU A 149 6.65 -5.81 13.97
N MET A 150 6.13 -6.80 13.23
CA MET A 150 4.76 -7.30 13.38
C MET A 150 4.50 -7.82 14.80
N ARG A 151 5.35 -8.72 15.32
CA ARG A 151 5.22 -9.31 16.67
C ARG A 151 3.79 -9.78 16.99
N ASP A 152 3.11 -9.08 17.88
CA ASP A 152 1.75 -9.32 18.39
C ASP A 152 0.65 -8.58 17.60
N LEU A 153 1.03 -7.79 16.59
CA LEU A 153 0.10 -7.16 15.66
C LEU A 153 -0.42 -8.19 14.65
N ASP A 154 -1.59 -7.89 14.11
CA ASP A 154 -2.33 -8.81 13.24
C ASP A 154 -1.89 -8.71 11.77
N GLY A 155 -1.12 -7.68 11.42
CA GLY A 155 -0.52 -7.58 10.10
C GLY A 155 0.47 -6.44 9.91
N ILE A 156 1.05 -6.40 8.72
CA ILE A 156 1.88 -5.31 8.23
C ILE A 156 1.42 -4.88 6.85
N MET A 157 1.57 -3.59 6.54
CA MET A 157 1.34 -3.04 5.20
C MET A 157 2.63 -2.46 4.64
N LEU A 158 3.11 -3.03 3.54
CA LEU A 158 4.21 -2.48 2.76
C LEU A 158 3.66 -1.57 1.65
N GLY A 159 4.39 -0.50 1.36
CA GLY A 159 4.07 0.40 0.24
C GLY A 159 5.27 0.66 -0.65
N ARG A 160 6.09 1.64 -0.26
CA ARG A 160 7.25 2.07 -1.07
C ARG A 160 8.34 1.02 -1.27
N ALA A 161 8.43 0.02 -0.40
CA ALA A 161 9.37 -1.08 -0.56
C ALA A 161 8.90 -2.00 -1.69
N ALA A 162 7.66 -2.50 -1.59
CA ALA A 162 7.01 -3.33 -2.61
C ALA A 162 7.00 -2.66 -4.00
N TYR A 163 6.72 -1.36 -4.08
CA TYR A 163 6.76 -0.67 -5.38
C TYR A 163 8.18 -0.49 -5.94
N ARG A 164 9.18 -0.26 -5.07
CA ARG A 164 10.57 -0.06 -5.52
C ARG A 164 11.25 -1.37 -5.87
N TYR A 165 10.93 -2.44 -5.17
CA TYR A 165 11.52 -3.77 -5.28
C TYR A 165 10.38 -4.80 -5.26
N PRO A 166 9.64 -4.98 -6.37
CA PRO A 166 8.49 -5.88 -6.40
C PRO A 166 8.82 -7.35 -6.13
N ASP A 167 10.07 -7.75 -6.37
CA ASP A 167 10.61 -9.09 -6.11
C ASP A 167 10.45 -9.54 -4.66
N ILE A 168 10.45 -8.61 -3.70
CA ILE A 168 10.23 -8.96 -2.29
C ILE A 168 8.87 -9.64 -2.08
N LEU A 169 7.88 -9.38 -2.94
CA LEU A 169 6.54 -9.93 -2.79
C LEU A 169 6.46 -11.43 -3.06
N GLY A 170 7.37 -11.98 -3.86
CA GLY A 170 7.40 -13.41 -4.16
C GLY A 170 7.73 -14.30 -2.96
N GLN A 171 8.20 -13.71 -1.85
CA GLN A 171 8.51 -14.39 -0.60
C GLN A 171 7.38 -14.30 0.44
N VAL A 172 6.31 -13.54 0.18
CA VAL A 172 5.26 -13.27 1.18
C VAL A 172 4.55 -14.55 1.60
N ASP A 173 4.09 -15.35 0.64
CA ASP A 173 3.35 -16.59 0.91
C ASP A 173 4.18 -17.59 1.72
N ASN A 174 5.46 -17.71 1.38
CA ASN A 174 6.40 -18.52 2.14
C ASN A 174 6.65 -18.01 3.56
N MET A 175 6.89 -16.70 3.72
CA MET A 175 7.28 -16.14 5.01
C MET A 175 6.12 -15.99 6.00
N PHE A 176 4.90 -15.77 5.52
CA PHE A 176 3.75 -15.39 6.36
C PHE A 176 2.59 -16.39 6.33
N PHE A 177 2.45 -17.18 5.26
CA PHE A 177 1.29 -18.05 5.06
C PHE A 177 1.64 -19.55 4.99
N GLY A 178 2.92 -19.90 5.19
CA GLY A 178 3.36 -21.30 5.26
C GLY A 178 3.44 -22.00 3.91
N ASP A 179 3.41 -21.24 2.80
CA ASP A 179 3.69 -21.81 1.48
C ASP A 179 5.16 -22.25 1.38
N SER A 180 5.44 -23.27 0.59
CA SER A 180 6.81 -23.71 0.31
C SER A 180 7.40 -23.06 -0.94
N HIS A 181 6.54 -22.53 -1.82
CA HIS A 181 6.96 -21.93 -3.07
C HIS A 181 7.34 -20.45 -2.87
N ILE A 182 8.45 -20.05 -3.48
CA ILE A 182 8.90 -18.67 -3.59
C ILE A 182 8.83 -18.30 -5.06
N VAL A 183 8.02 -17.28 -5.39
CA VAL A 183 7.93 -16.78 -6.75
C VAL A 183 9.16 -15.93 -7.04
N THR A 184 10.01 -16.40 -7.95
CA THR A 184 11.19 -15.66 -8.38
C THR A 184 10.82 -14.49 -9.30
N PRO A 185 11.68 -13.45 -9.43
CA PRO A 185 11.48 -12.39 -10.40
C PRO A 185 11.33 -12.88 -11.85
N PHE A 186 11.98 -13.99 -12.20
CA PHE A 186 11.90 -14.63 -13.50
C PHE A 186 10.54 -15.26 -13.75
N GLU A 187 10.07 -16.07 -12.80
CA GLU A 187 8.72 -16.66 -12.85
C GLU A 187 7.65 -15.58 -12.91
N ALA A 188 7.75 -14.52 -12.10
CA ALA A 188 6.79 -13.43 -12.10
C ALA A 188 6.77 -12.67 -13.44
N PHE A 189 7.93 -12.36 -14.02
CA PHE A 189 8.01 -11.70 -15.32
C PHE A 189 7.48 -12.58 -16.46
N ALA A 190 7.80 -13.88 -16.45
CA ALA A 190 7.27 -14.83 -17.41
C ALA A 190 5.74 -14.95 -17.30
N ALA A 191 5.22 -15.07 -16.09
CA ALA A 191 3.78 -15.17 -15.80
C ALA A 191 3.01 -13.89 -16.18
N TYR A 192 3.65 -12.72 -16.14
CA TYR A 192 3.01 -11.46 -16.53
C TYR A 192 2.96 -11.24 -18.04
N ARG A 193 3.83 -11.91 -18.82
CA ARG A 193 3.93 -11.72 -20.27
C ARG A 193 2.61 -11.95 -21.03
N PRO A 194 1.82 -13.01 -20.78
CA PRO A 194 0.53 -13.22 -21.46
C PRO A 194 -0.44 -12.05 -21.26
N TYR A 195 -0.50 -11.48 -20.05
CA TYR A 195 -1.30 -10.30 -19.76
C TYR A 195 -0.82 -9.10 -20.59
N VAL A 196 0.50 -8.87 -20.67
CA VAL A 196 1.07 -7.77 -21.48
C VAL A 196 0.65 -7.89 -22.94
N VAL A 197 0.73 -9.10 -23.51
CA VAL A 197 0.31 -9.37 -24.90
C VAL A 197 -1.18 -9.08 -25.10
N GLU A 198 -2.03 -9.52 -24.18
CA GLU A 198 -3.48 -9.27 -24.25
C GLU A 198 -3.81 -7.77 -24.21
N GLN A 199 -3.16 -7.03 -23.32
CA GLN A 199 -3.40 -5.59 -23.16
C GLN A 199 -2.83 -4.78 -24.34
N LEU A 200 -1.70 -5.19 -24.92
CA LEU A 200 -1.19 -4.61 -26.16
C LEU A 200 -2.19 -4.78 -27.31
N ALA A 201 -2.86 -5.93 -27.42
CA ALA A 201 -3.93 -6.14 -28.40
C ALA A 201 -5.12 -5.17 -28.19
N LYS A 202 -5.35 -4.75 -26.95
CA LYS A 202 -6.33 -3.70 -26.57
C LYS A 202 -5.77 -2.27 -26.66
N LYS A 203 -4.59 -2.08 -27.25
CA LYS A 203 -3.90 -0.80 -27.41
C LYS A 203 -3.53 -0.10 -26.09
N VAL A 204 -3.36 -0.86 -25.00
CA VAL A 204 -2.79 -0.34 -23.76
C VAL A 204 -1.28 -0.12 -23.99
N PRO A 205 -0.74 1.09 -23.72
CA PRO A 205 0.68 1.35 -23.93
C PRO A 205 1.56 0.46 -23.06
N LEU A 206 2.65 -0.10 -23.62
CA LEU A 206 3.56 -0.98 -22.89
C LEU A 206 4.08 -0.34 -21.59
N HIS A 207 4.45 0.94 -21.64
CA HIS A 207 4.92 1.69 -20.46
C HIS A 207 3.91 1.71 -19.30
N ALA A 208 2.60 1.73 -19.60
CA ALA A 208 1.57 1.76 -18.56
C ALA A 208 1.61 0.51 -17.68
N MET A 209 2.07 -0.61 -18.24
CA MET A 209 2.22 -1.90 -17.56
C MET A 209 3.63 -2.05 -16.96
N THR A 210 4.67 -1.71 -17.72
CA THR A 210 6.07 -2.01 -17.35
C THR A 210 6.74 -0.99 -16.43
N LYS A 211 6.21 0.23 -16.29
CA LYS A 211 6.76 1.24 -15.35
C LYS A 211 6.74 0.78 -13.89
N HIS A 212 5.94 -0.23 -13.56
CA HIS A 212 5.76 -0.77 -12.22
C HIS A 212 6.77 -1.85 -11.83
N MET A 213 7.54 -2.37 -12.79
CA MET A 213 8.50 -3.48 -12.57
C MET A 213 9.97 -3.07 -12.75
N LEU A 214 10.26 -1.77 -12.89
CA LEU A 214 11.61 -1.24 -13.16
C LEU A 214 12.67 -1.63 -12.11
N GLY A 215 12.24 -1.96 -10.89
CA GLY A 215 13.09 -2.39 -9.80
C GLY A 215 13.11 -3.89 -9.53
N MET A 216 12.42 -4.70 -10.35
CA MET A 216 12.20 -6.13 -10.09
C MET A 216 13.48 -6.96 -10.05
N PHE A 217 14.47 -6.65 -10.88
CA PHE A 217 15.75 -7.37 -10.90
C PHE A 217 16.83 -6.68 -10.07
N LYS A 218 16.48 -5.92 -9.02
CA LYS A 218 17.50 -5.23 -8.21
C LYS A 218 18.51 -6.24 -7.67
N GLY A 219 19.80 -5.92 -7.82
CA GLY A 219 20.89 -6.76 -7.34
C GLY A 219 21.34 -7.84 -8.33
N HIS A 220 20.58 -8.09 -9.41
CA HIS A 220 21.01 -8.97 -10.49
C HIS A 220 22.00 -8.25 -11.42
N LYS A 221 22.88 -9.02 -12.05
CA LYS A 221 23.62 -8.55 -13.22
C LYS A 221 22.63 -8.24 -14.36
N GLY A 222 22.93 -7.25 -15.19
CA GLY A 222 22.00 -6.79 -16.24
C GLY A 222 20.86 -5.86 -15.76
N ALA A 223 20.61 -5.72 -14.45
CA ALA A 223 19.48 -4.94 -13.92
C ALA A 223 19.45 -3.47 -14.37
N SER A 224 20.62 -2.87 -14.58
CA SER A 224 20.73 -1.52 -15.13
C SER A 224 20.25 -1.46 -16.58
N ALA A 225 20.66 -2.43 -17.41
CA ALA A 225 20.23 -2.53 -18.80
C ALA A 225 18.73 -2.81 -18.90
N PHE A 226 18.22 -3.77 -18.13
CA PHE A 226 16.77 -4.05 -18.00
C PHE A 226 15.98 -2.77 -17.71
N ARG A 227 16.39 -2.01 -16.69
CA ARG A 227 15.72 -0.77 -16.29
C ARG A 227 15.77 0.30 -17.38
N ARG A 228 16.90 0.43 -18.06
CA ARG A 228 17.08 1.38 -19.16
C ARG A 228 16.19 1.04 -20.34
N ILE A 229 16.16 -0.24 -20.76
CA ILE A 229 15.30 -0.72 -21.85
C ILE A 229 13.84 -0.42 -21.53
N LEU A 230 13.33 -0.86 -20.37
CA LEU A 230 11.94 -0.62 -20.03
C LEU A 230 11.63 0.86 -19.75
N GLY A 231 12.54 1.59 -19.12
CA GLY A 231 12.33 2.99 -18.75
C GLY A 231 12.31 3.96 -19.93
N GLU A 232 13.08 3.67 -20.98
CA GLU A 232 13.25 4.58 -22.12
C GLU A 232 12.49 4.10 -23.36
N GLN A 233 12.51 2.81 -23.66
CA GLN A 233 12.04 2.28 -24.95
C GLN A 233 10.55 1.92 -24.96
N THR A 234 9.91 1.86 -23.80
CA THR A 234 8.46 1.60 -23.70
C THR A 234 7.61 2.86 -23.74
N VAL A 235 8.24 4.04 -23.58
CA VAL A 235 7.56 5.35 -23.54
C VAL A 235 6.77 5.66 -24.82
N PRO A 236 7.26 5.34 -26.04
CA PRO A 236 6.45 5.46 -27.25
C PRO A 236 5.18 4.60 -27.18
N ARG A 237 4.07 5.11 -27.72
CA ARG A 237 2.77 4.42 -27.64
C ARG A 237 2.69 3.13 -28.46
N GLU A 238 3.50 3.02 -29.51
CA GLU A 238 3.46 1.91 -30.47
C GLU A 238 4.55 0.86 -30.22
N THR A 239 5.12 0.83 -29.01
CA THR A 239 6.12 -0.17 -28.64
C THR A 239 5.47 -1.55 -28.43
N GLY A 240 5.98 -2.57 -29.10
CA GLY A 240 5.49 -3.94 -29.02
C GLY A 240 6.19 -4.80 -27.95
N ILE A 241 5.80 -6.06 -27.92
CA ILE A 241 6.27 -7.04 -26.92
C ILE A 241 7.78 -7.31 -27.00
N GLU A 242 8.41 -7.06 -28.15
CA GLU A 242 9.84 -7.23 -28.36
C GLU A 242 10.70 -6.42 -27.37
N VAL A 243 10.21 -5.26 -26.89
CA VAL A 243 10.94 -4.47 -25.88
C VAL A 243 10.86 -5.10 -24.50
N TYR A 244 9.75 -5.78 -24.19
CA TYR A 244 9.61 -6.56 -22.97
C TYR A 244 10.57 -7.75 -22.97
N ASP A 245 10.61 -8.49 -24.08
CA ASP A 245 11.45 -9.68 -24.23
C ASP A 245 12.95 -9.31 -24.19
N ARG A 246 13.37 -8.27 -24.93
CA ARG A 246 14.76 -7.76 -24.88
C ARG A 246 15.20 -7.30 -23.49
N ALA A 247 14.27 -6.82 -22.66
CA ALA A 247 14.61 -6.45 -21.29
C ALA A 247 15.04 -7.69 -20.49
N MET A 248 14.34 -8.82 -20.66
CA MET A 248 14.72 -10.09 -20.04
C MET A 248 16.04 -10.63 -20.58
N GLU A 249 16.25 -10.60 -21.90
CA GLU A 249 17.51 -11.02 -22.52
C GLU A 249 18.73 -10.30 -21.92
N ALA A 250 18.58 -9.02 -21.57
CA ALA A 250 19.63 -8.24 -20.92
C ALA A 250 19.99 -8.71 -19.50
N ILE A 251 19.06 -9.37 -18.80
CA ILE A 251 19.34 -10.05 -17.52
C ILE A 251 20.05 -11.38 -17.78
N GLU A 252 19.51 -12.20 -18.68
CA GLU A 252 19.98 -13.56 -18.97
C GLU A 252 21.42 -13.58 -19.53
N ALA A 253 21.71 -12.69 -20.48
CA ALA A 253 23.02 -12.56 -21.11
C ALA A 253 24.16 -12.28 -20.10
N GLU A 254 23.88 -11.45 -19.09
CA GLU A 254 24.85 -11.06 -18.05
C GLU A 254 24.97 -12.10 -16.93
N MET A 255 23.99 -12.99 -16.80
CA MET A 255 24.02 -14.11 -15.86
C MET A 255 24.75 -15.34 -16.43
N GLY A 256 25.15 -15.33 -17.71
CA GLY A 256 25.75 -16.49 -18.38
C GLY A 256 24.73 -17.60 -18.63
N VAL A 257 23.44 -17.29 -18.50
CA VAL A 257 22.32 -18.18 -18.84
C VAL A 257 21.94 -17.82 -20.28
N GLY A 258 22.84 -18.10 -21.21
CA GLY A 258 22.57 -17.98 -22.64
C GLY A 258 22.01 -19.30 -23.17
N VAL A 259 20.92 -19.20 -23.93
CA VAL A 259 20.23 -20.24 -24.72
C VAL A 259 21.17 -21.28 -25.33
#